data_AF-A0A1P8Q1F4-F1
#
_entry.id   AF-A0A1P8Q1F4-F1
#
_cell.length_a   1.000
_cell.length_b   1.000
_cell.length_c   1.000
_cell.angle_alpha   90.00
_cell.angle_beta   90.00
_cell.angle_gamma   90.00
#
_symmetry.space_group_name_H-M   'P 1'
#
loop_
_entity.id
_entity.type
_entity.pdbx_description
1 polymer ?
#
loop_
_entity_poly.entity_id
_entity_poly.type
_entity_poly.pdbx_seq_one_letter_code
_entity_poly.pdbx_strand_id
1 'polypeptide(L)'
;MLNNRDNAKQYIHDLYNMLNKESDKSSHMLNITDVLLQVYSKIDKAKNPEALIDRLAKYIYSEGMAGKIHLKKEEEALLMELGTIGQKAGLNGANYADFSDKSYFYSIFDNNKMPIR
;
A
#
# COMPACT_ATOMS: atom_id res chain seq x y z
N MET A 1 4.97 18.28 -13.97
CA MET A 1 5.17 16.92 -13.43
C MET A 1 4.63 16.92 -12.01
N LEU A 2 3.72 16.00 -11.69
CA LEU A 2 3.29 15.77 -10.31
C LEU A 2 4.49 15.32 -9.47
N ASN A 3 4.56 15.74 -8.21
CA ASN A 3 5.61 15.29 -7.29
C ASN A 3 5.37 13.81 -6.91
N ASN A 4 6.39 13.12 -6.34
CA ASN A 4 6.30 11.69 -6.01
C ASN A 4 5.09 11.35 -5.12
N ARG A 5 4.69 12.26 -4.22
CA ARG A 5 3.55 12.07 -3.32
C ARG A 5 2.24 12.04 -4.08
N ASP A 6 2.02 13.00 -4.97
CA ASP A 6 0.79 13.08 -5.76
C ASP A 6 0.66 11.88 -6.70
N ASN A 7 1.76 11.45 -7.32
CA ASN A 7 1.80 10.23 -8.13
C ASN A 7 1.46 8.99 -7.30
N ALA A 8 2.11 8.81 -6.15
CA ALA A 8 1.85 7.68 -5.27
C ALA A 8 0.38 7.65 -4.80
N LYS A 9 -0.18 8.81 -4.46
CA LYS A 9 -1.58 8.94 -4.05
C LYS A 9 -2.54 8.52 -5.17
N GLN A 10 -2.26 8.92 -6.41
CA GLN A 10 -3.04 8.52 -7.58
C GLN A 10 -2.93 7.01 -7.82
N TYR A 11 -1.72 6.45 -7.79
CA TYR A 11 -1.51 5.01 -7.98
C TYR A 11 -2.19 4.16 -6.90
N ILE A 12 -2.16 4.60 -5.63
CA ILE A 12 -2.89 3.95 -4.54
C ILE A 12 -4.39 3.98 -4.79
N HIS A 13 -4.94 5.13 -5.18
CA HIS A 13 -6.35 5.28 -5.49
C HIS A 13 -6.79 4.33 -6.60
N ASP A 14 -6.03 4.29 -7.69
CA ASP A 14 -6.38 3.48 -8.85
C ASP A 14 -6.25 1.99 -8.54
N LEU A 15 -5.17 1.58 -7.86
CA LEU A 15 -4.99 0.20 -7.44
C LEU A 15 -6.09 -0.25 -6.46
N TYR A 16 -6.43 0.59 -5.47
CA TYR A 16 -7.55 0.32 -4.57
C TYR A 16 -8.84 0.11 -5.34
N ASN A 17 -9.18 1.01 -6.27
CA ASN A 17 -10.42 0.90 -7.03
C ASN A 17 -10.44 -0.30 -7.98
N MET A 18 -9.30 -0.71 -8.55
CA MET A 18 -9.20 -1.91 -9.36
C MET A 18 -9.48 -3.16 -8.52
N LEU A 19 -8.77 -3.31 -7.39
CA LEU A 19 -8.93 -4.46 -6.50
C LEU A 19 -10.30 -4.46 -5.81
N ASN A 20 -10.86 -3.28 -5.51
CA ASN A 20 -12.12 -3.19 -4.79
C ASN A 20 -13.34 -3.57 -5.65
N LYS A 21 -13.21 -3.67 -6.97
CA LYS A 21 -14.29 -4.11 -7.86
C LYS A 21 -14.63 -5.59 -7.76
N GLU A 22 -13.74 -6.41 -7.20
CA GLU A 22 -13.99 -7.84 -7.06
C GLU A 22 -15.05 -8.11 -6.00
N SER A 23 -16.07 -8.92 -6.34
CA SER A 23 -17.25 -9.16 -5.50
C SER A 23 -17.04 -10.20 -4.39
N ASP A 24 -16.12 -11.13 -4.59
CA ASP A 24 -15.74 -12.15 -3.60
C ASP A 24 -14.25 -12.02 -3.31
N LYS A 25 -13.92 -11.30 -2.23
CA LYS A 25 -12.55 -10.99 -1.85
C LYS A 25 -12.08 -11.92 -0.75
N SER A 26 -10.94 -12.57 -0.97
CA SER A 26 -10.24 -13.29 0.09
C SER A 26 -9.84 -12.36 1.25
N SER A 27 -9.59 -12.94 2.43
CA SER A 27 -9.08 -12.19 3.59
C SER A 27 -7.82 -11.38 3.25
N HIS A 28 -6.90 -11.96 2.47
CA HIS A 28 -5.70 -11.32 1.96
C HIS A 28 -5.99 -10.15 1.03
N MET A 29 -6.92 -10.31 0.08
CA MET A 29 -7.32 -9.23 -0.83
C MET A 29 -7.93 -8.07 -0.06
N LEU A 30 -8.79 -8.39 0.90
CA LEU A 30 -9.36 -7.39 1.77
C LEU A 30 -8.27 -6.67 2.58
N ASN A 31 -7.26 -7.39 3.08
CA ASN A 31 -6.18 -6.79 3.87
C ASN A 31 -5.34 -5.82 3.03
N ILE A 32 -5.06 -6.17 1.77
CA ILE A 32 -4.44 -5.28 0.79
C ILE A 32 -5.30 -4.01 0.61
N THR A 33 -6.61 -4.15 0.39
CA THR A 33 -7.48 -2.97 0.18
C THR A 33 -7.61 -2.10 1.43
N ASP A 34 -7.63 -2.69 2.63
CA ASP A 34 -7.60 -1.96 3.90
C ASP A 34 -6.34 -1.10 4.00
N VAL A 35 -5.17 -1.70 3.74
CA VAL A 35 -3.88 -0.99 3.85
C VAL A 35 -3.72 0.07 2.77
N LEU A 36 -4.19 -0.18 1.53
CA LEU A 36 -4.24 0.83 0.48
C LEU A 36 -5.08 2.05 0.90
N LEU A 37 -6.29 1.82 1.40
CA LEU A 37 -7.16 2.90 1.89
C LEU A 37 -6.53 3.65 3.07
N GLN A 38 -5.89 2.91 3.96
CA GLN A 38 -5.24 3.48 5.13
C GLN A 38 -4.07 4.38 4.75
N VAL A 39 -3.20 3.94 3.83
CA VAL A 39 -2.09 4.75 3.33
C VAL A 39 -2.61 5.96 2.55
N TYR A 40 -3.61 5.79 1.69
CA TYR A 40 -4.26 6.88 0.97
C TYR A 40 -4.72 8.01 1.90
N SER A 41 -5.34 7.65 3.03
CA SER A 41 -5.92 8.61 3.98
C SER A 41 -4.88 9.52 4.66
N LYS A 42 -3.61 9.11 4.71
CA LYS A 42 -2.57 9.79 5.48
C LYS A 42 -1.34 10.21 4.69
N ILE A 43 -1.21 9.81 3.43
CA ILE A 43 -0.04 10.12 2.60
C ILE A 43 0.23 11.64 2.46
N ASP A 44 -0.83 12.45 2.44
CA ASP A 44 -0.72 13.93 2.38
C ASP A 44 -0.02 14.53 3.60
N LYS A 45 -0.11 13.85 4.75
CA LYS A 45 0.43 14.32 6.03
C LYS A 45 1.71 13.57 6.42
N ALA A 46 2.13 12.58 5.64
CA ALA A 46 3.31 11.78 5.92
C ALA A 46 4.59 12.62 5.79
N LYS A 47 5.39 12.70 6.86
CA LYS A 47 6.69 13.40 6.84
C LYS A 47 7.67 12.80 5.83
N ASN A 48 7.61 11.49 5.64
CA ASN A 48 8.39 10.74 4.65
C ASN A 48 7.44 9.82 3.87
N PRO A 49 6.80 10.33 2.80
CA PRO A 49 5.85 9.55 2.03
C PRO A 49 6.53 8.38 1.31
N GLU A 50 7.75 8.52 0.80
CA GLU A 50 8.48 7.45 0.13
C GLU A 50 8.67 6.23 1.04
N ALA A 51 9.02 6.43 2.32
CA ALA A 51 9.15 5.33 3.27
C ALA A 51 7.80 4.65 3.58
N LEU A 52 6.70 5.41 3.60
CA LEU A 52 5.37 4.83 3.76
C LEU A 52 4.96 4.00 2.54
N ILE A 53 5.34 4.44 1.33
CA ILE A 53 5.10 3.72 0.07
C ILE A 53 5.95 2.46 -0.05
N ASP A 54 7.22 2.50 0.36
CA ASP A 54 8.08 1.31 0.41
C ASP A 54 7.45 0.19 1.25
N ARG A 55 6.93 0.57 2.42
CA ARG A 55 6.21 -0.35 3.33
C ARG A 55 4.96 -0.91 2.70
N LEU A 56 4.15 -0.04 2.07
CA LEU A 56 2.94 -0.45 1.36
C LEU A 56 3.26 -1.47 0.27
N ALA A 57 4.22 -1.19 -0.60
CA ALA A 57 4.58 -2.09 -1.70
C ALA A 57 5.03 -3.45 -1.17
N LYS A 58 5.93 -3.46 -0.16
CA LYS A 58 6.39 -4.70 0.49
C LYS A 58 5.25 -5.50 1.13
N TYR A 59 4.34 -4.82 1.83
CA TYR A 59 3.16 -5.44 2.41
C TYR A 59 2.30 -6.11 1.34
N ILE A 60 1.99 -5.40 0.25
CA ILE A 60 1.17 -5.94 -0.86
C ILE A 60 1.85 -7.17 -1.50
N TYR A 61 3.17 -7.12 -1.74
CA TYR A 61 3.90 -8.29 -2.24
C TYR A 61 3.79 -9.48 -1.30
N SER A 62 4.02 -9.28 0.01
CA SER A 62 3.96 -10.37 1.01
C SER A 62 2.55 -10.95 1.13
N GLU A 63 1.55 -10.09 1.29
CA GLU A 63 0.14 -10.50 1.46
C GLU A 63 -0.40 -11.16 0.19
N GLY A 64 -0.01 -10.65 -0.99
CA GLY A 64 -0.35 -11.23 -2.29
C GLY A 64 0.25 -12.62 -2.49
N MET A 65 1.52 -12.82 -2.12
CA MET A 65 2.16 -14.13 -2.15
C MET A 65 1.49 -15.12 -1.19
N ALA A 66 1.21 -14.71 0.05
CA ALA A 66 0.56 -15.55 1.05
C ALA A 66 -0.86 -15.97 0.61
N GLY A 67 -1.62 -15.03 0.04
CA GLY A 67 -2.98 -15.25 -0.43
C GLY A 67 -3.10 -15.83 -1.84
N LYS A 68 -1.98 -16.10 -2.53
CA LYS A 68 -1.95 -16.53 -3.94
C LYS A 68 -2.77 -15.61 -4.84
N ILE A 69 -2.66 -14.30 -4.62
CA ILE A 69 -3.37 -13.28 -5.37
C ILE A 69 -2.67 -13.08 -6.72
N HIS A 70 -3.44 -13.19 -7.80
CA HIS A 70 -2.97 -12.95 -9.15
C HIS A 70 -3.43 -11.57 -9.61
N LEU A 71 -2.52 -10.60 -9.55
CA LEU A 71 -2.76 -9.25 -10.06
C LEU A 71 -2.83 -9.27 -11.59
N LYS A 72 -3.73 -8.47 -12.15
CA LYS A 72 -3.78 -8.19 -13.59
C LYS A 72 -2.59 -7.31 -13.97
N LYS A 73 -2.26 -7.28 -15.26
CA LYS A 73 -1.11 -6.53 -15.79
C LYS A 73 -1.15 -5.04 -15.39
N GLU A 74 -2.32 -4.43 -15.40
CA GLU A 74 -2.51 -3.03 -15.03
C GLU A 74 -2.32 -2.81 -13.52
N GLU A 75 -2.77 -3.75 -12.69
CA GLU A 75 -2.62 -3.73 -11.23
C GLU A 75 -1.14 -3.92 -10.83
N GLU A 76 -0.43 -4.84 -11.50
CA GLU A 76 1.01 -5.03 -11.32
C GLU A 76 1.81 -3.79 -11.71
N ALA A 77 1.45 -3.13 -12.82
CA ALA A 77 2.12 -1.91 -13.26
C ALA A 77 2.04 -0.81 -12.19
N LEU A 78 0.86 -0.61 -11.58
CA LEU A 78 0.69 0.34 -10.48
C LEU A 78 1.53 -0.05 -9.25
N LEU A 79 1.58 -1.33 -8.91
CA LEU A 79 2.42 -1.82 -7.80
C LEU A 79 3.92 -1.59 -8.07
N MET A 80 4.38 -1.79 -9.30
CA MET A 80 5.77 -1.52 -9.70
C MET A 80 6.12 -0.03 -9.60
N GLU A 81 5.22 0.86 -10.01
CA GLU A 81 5.41 2.31 -9.86
C GLU A 81 5.49 2.73 -8.39
N LEU A 82 4.64 2.17 -7.53
CA LEU A 82 4.73 2.35 -6.07
C LEU A 82 6.08 1.84 -5.53
N GLY A 83 6.52 0.66 -5.96
CA GLY A 83 7.85 0.12 -5.61
C GLY A 83 8.99 1.05 -6.02
N THR A 84 8.92 1.65 -7.21
CA THR A 84 9.92 2.59 -7.72
C THR A 84 9.97 3.88 -6.88
N ILE A 85 8.82 4.40 -6.48
CA ILE A 85 8.74 5.56 -5.56
C ILE A 85 9.30 5.17 -4.18
N GLY A 86 8.95 4.00 -3.67
CA GLY A 86 9.39 3.48 -2.38
C GLY A 86 10.91 3.24 -2.29
N GLN A 87 11.54 2.72 -3.35
CA GLN A 87 12.98 2.48 -3.38
C GLN A 87 13.82 3.76 -3.17
N LYS A 88 13.30 4.93 -3.53
CA LYS A 88 13.96 6.22 -3.22
C LYS A 88 14.09 6.46 -1.71
N ALA A 89 13.26 5.82 -0.87
CA ALA A 89 13.41 5.83 0.58
C ALA A 89 14.58 4.97 1.06
N GLY A 90 14.88 3.86 0.38
CA GLY A 90 15.99 2.97 0.72
C GLY A 90 17.36 3.63 0.58
N LEU A 91 17.48 4.63 -0.32
CA LEU A 91 18.66 5.49 -0.41
C LEU A 91 18.80 6.46 0.78
N ASN A 92 17.70 6.73 1.50
CA ASN A 92 17.62 7.71 2.60
C ASN A 92 17.48 7.08 4.00
N GLY A 93 17.48 5.75 4.11
CA GLY A 93 17.40 5.04 5.39
C GLY A 93 17.02 3.58 5.21
N ALA A 94 17.88 2.68 5.67
CA ALA A 94 17.64 1.25 5.59
C ALA A 94 16.46 0.84 6.49
N ASN A 95 15.28 0.64 5.88
CA ASN A 95 14.11 0.10 6.57
C ASN A 95 14.18 -1.44 6.57
N TYR A 96 14.69 -2.01 7.68
CA TYR A 96 14.81 -3.46 7.93
C TYR A 96 13.60 -4.09 8.64
N ALA A 97 12.49 -3.37 8.79
CA ALA A 97 11.33 -3.91 9.51
C ALA A 97 10.53 -4.90 8.65
N ASP A 98 10.02 -5.94 9.31
CA ASP A 98 9.04 -6.86 8.76
C ASP A 98 7.68 -6.14 8.67
N PHE A 99 7.20 -5.94 7.45
CA PHE A 99 5.92 -5.30 7.17
C PHE A 99 4.90 -6.33 6.66
N SER A 100 4.87 -7.53 7.25
CA SER A 100 3.87 -8.57 6.95
C SER A 100 2.55 -8.38 7.71
N ASP A 101 2.51 -7.54 8.75
CA ASP A 101 1.29 -7.27 9.53
C ASP A 101 0.65 -5.93 9.14
N LYS A 102 -0.65 -5.96 8.82
CA LYS A 102 -1.42 -4.75 8.48
C LYS A 102 -1.50 -3.77 9.65
N SER A 103 -1.35 -4.23 10.90
CA SER A 103 -1.41 -3.39 12.11
C SER A 103 -0.36 -2.27 12.10
N TYR A 104 0.79 -2.47 11.43
CA TYR A 104 1.83 -1.45 11.25
C TYR A 104 1.35 -0.19 10.51
N PHE A 105 0.25 -0.27 9.79
CA PHE A 105 -0.33 0.87 9.07
C PHE A 105 -1.37 1.63 9.89
N TYR A 106 -1.70 1.19 11.10
CA TYR A 106 -2.73 1.80 11.94
C TYR A 106 -2.17 2.32 13.26
N SER A 107 -2.72 3.45 13.69
CA SER A 107 -2.49 4.07 14.99
C SER A 107 -3.83 4.35 15.67
N ILE A 108 -3.84 4.40 17.00
CA ILE A 108 -5.03 4.79 17.78
C ILE A 108 -5.56 6.19 17.39
N PHE A 109 -4.67 7.05 16.88
CA PHE A 109 -4.97 8.41 16.45
C PHE A 109 -5.43 8.51 14.98
N ASP A 110 -5.45 7.41 14.23
CA ASP A 110 -5.92 7.44 12.85
C ASP A 110 -7.45 7.58 12.76
N ASN A 111 -7.90 8.29 11.73
CA ASN A 111 -9.32 8.49 11.42
C ASN A 111 -9.99 7.17 11.02
N ASN A 112 -9.31 6.37 10.20
CA ASN A 112 -9.75 5.04 9.81
C ASN A 112 -9.33 4.04 10.89
N LYS A 113 -10.27 3.20 11.33
CA LYS A 113 -9.99 2.13 12.27
C LYS A 113 -9.65 0.85 11.52
N MET A 114 -8.72 0.07 12.07
CA MET A 114 -8.33 -1.21 11.49
C MET A 114 -9.53 -2.16 11.47
N PRO A 115 -9.93 -2.69 10.30
CA PRO A 115 -10.98 -3.70 10.23
C PRO A 115 -10.51 -5.00 10.89
N ILE A 116 -11.31 -5.50 11.84
CA ILE A 116 -11.11 -6.78 12.53
C ILE A 116 -11.90 -7.84 11.76
N ARG A 117 -11.22 -8.87 11.26
CA ARG A 117 -11.80 -10.02 10.56
C ARG A 117 -10.85 -11.19 10.60
#